data_AF-A0A957KFP8-F1
#
_entry.id   AF-A0A957KFP8-F1
#
_cell.length_a   1.000
_cell.length_b   1.000
_cell.length_c   1.000
_cell.angle_alpha   90.00
_cell.angle_beta   90.00
_cell.angle_gamma   90.00
#
_symmetry.space_group_name_H-M   'P 1'
#
loop_
_entity.id
_entity.type
_entity.pdbx_description
1 polymer ?
#
loop_
_entity_poly.entity_id
_entity_poly.type
_entity_poly.pdbx_seq_one_letter_code
_entity_poly.pdbx_strand_id
1 'polypeptide(L)'
;METTDFRSLRISLASPEHIRSWSYGEVTKPETINYRRLRPEKDGLFCEAIFGPTRDWQCYCGKYKNIRYRGIICDKCGVEVTRSSVRRERLGHIELAAPVAHIWYTRRVPSYLGLLLNISRRNLDRVLYFAQYVVTHVDTEARERALKRLEKELADAEANIEESIQSDIGDDTGEAQGRLAELQEELDTLNERFDEELQQMIDEIVGEAKVMEQTLTNLQGKKATEDYVLGDSIVVEMDQKVGKAHLVMVQEVTTERIEKAQTASEIDRQAEYGALQREINELQDEIGRVGQEHRDQVGGRLSRLRQQAQMHREQLEALHQMQFLNENEYRDLKSKYGNVFRANMGAEAFYEILKSMDLDKLSRDLWREVRTTRSKQAAKRATKRLQVVEALRKSNNRPEWMILTTLPVIPPDLRPMVQLDGGRFATSDLNDLYRRVINRNNRLKRLLELGAPDVIVRNEKRMLQEAVDSLIDNSQRGKALSRRGRRELKSLSDMLKG
;
A
#
# COMPACT_ATOMS: atom_id res chain seq x y z
N MET A 1 -40.61 14.90 49.82
CA MET A 1 -39.17 15.05 50.09
C MET A 1 -38.46 14.34 48.96
N GLU A 2 -37.61 14.97 48.17
CA GLU A 2 -36.52 15.84 48.60
C GLU A 2 -36.40 17.11 47.76
N THR A 3 -36.55 18.26 48.40
CA THR A 3 -35.90 19.50 47.97
C THR A 3 -34.41 19.34 48.27
N THR A 4 -33.70 18.58 47.46
CA THR A 4 -32.25 18.66 47.41
C THR A 4 -31.90 20.01 46.80
N ASP A 5 -31.20 20.85 47.55
CA ASP A 5 -30.58 22.09 47.05
C ASP A 5 -29.54 21.71 45.97
N PHE A 6 -30.01 21.53 44.74
CA PHE A 6 -29.16 21.25 43.59
C PHE A 6 -28.35 22.50 43.24
N ARG A 7 -27.06 22.53 43.62
CA ARG A 7 -26.17 23.64 43.30
C ARG A 7 -25.74 23.70 41.83
N SER A 8 -25.69 22.56 41.14
CA SER A 8 -25.32 22.49 39.72
C SER A 8 -25.80 21.20 39.06
N LEU A 9 -26.01 21.25 37.74
CA LEU A 9 -26.31 20.11 36.87
C LEU A 9 -25.15 19.87 35.91
N ARG A 10 -24.69 18.63 35.79
CA ARG A 10 -23.60 18.23 34.88
C ARG A 10 -24.13 17.32 33.78
N ILE A 11 -23.68 17.55 32.54
CA ILE A 11 -23.96 16.69 31.38
C ILE A 11 -22.61 16.21 30.83
N SER A 12 -22.50 14.91 30.56
CA SER A 12 -21.32 14.27 30.00
C SER A 12 -21.70 13.20 28.98
N LEU A 13 -20.72 12.70 28.23
CA LEU A 13 -20.92 11.53 27.38
C LEU A 13 -21.16 10.30 28.27
N ALA A 14 -22.03 9.40 27.79
CA ALA A 14 -22.29 8.13 28.46
C ALA A 14 -21.37 7.06 27.89
N SER A 15 -20.54 6.45 28.73
CA SER A 15 -19.77 5.27 28.34
C SER A 15 -20.72 4.06 28.17
N PRO A 16 -20.34 3.03 27.41
CA PRO A 16 -21.12 1.79 27.34
C PRO A 16 -21.38 1.17 28.72
N GLU A 17 -20.40 1.28 29.63
CA GLU A 17 -20.52 0.81 31.02
C GLU A 17 -21.55 1.62 31.81
N HIS A 18 -21.57 2.95 31.66
CA HIS A 18 -22.60 3.79 32.28
C HIS A 18 -24.00 3.44 31.77
N ILE A 19 -24.16 3.21 30.47
CA ILE A 19 -25.45 2.80 29.89
C ILE A 19 -25.92 1.47 30.47
N ARG A 20 -25.01 0.50 30.64
CA ARG A 20 -25.32 -0.78 31.29
C ARG A 20 -25.68 -0.59 32.76
N SER A 21 -25.01 0.32 33.48
CA SER A 21 -25.30 0.59 34.89
C SER A 21 -26.71 1.18 35.12
N TRP A 22 -27.25 1.90 34.15
CA TRP A 22 -28.62 2.42 34.20
C TRP A 22 -29.67 1.36 33.84
N SER A 23 -29.24 0.29 33.18
CA SER A 23 -30.14 -0.66 32.59
C SER A 23 -30.54 -1.77 33.54
N TYR A 24 -31.82 -2.11 33.51
CA TYR A 24 -32.40 -3.22 34.24
C TYR A 24 -32.53 -4.50 33.40
N GLY A 25 -32.05 -4.48 32.15
CA GLY A 25 -32.04 -5.67 31.27
C GLY A 25 -31.95 -5.33 29.78
N GLU A 26 -31.50 -6.32 28.99
CA GLU A 26 -31.40 -6.22 27.53
C GLU A 26 -32.76 -6.48 26.87
N VAL A 27 -33.16 -5.60 25.95
CA VAL A 27 -34.33 -5.79 25.09
C VAL A 27 -33.92 -6.55 23.83
N THR A 28 -34.13 -7.87 23.83
CA THR A 28 -33.74 -8.74 22.71
C THR A 28 -34.83 -8.86 21.64
N LYS A 29 -36.09 -8.65 22.02
CA LYS A 29 -37.25 -8.93 21.17
C LYS A 29 -37.95 -7.65 20.67
N PRO A 30 -38.30 -7.55 19.39
CA PRO A 30 -39.03 -6.40 18.84
C PRO A 30 -40.53 -6.39 19.21
N GLU A 31 -41.03 -7.45 19.84
CA GLU A 31 -42.42 -7.56 20.26
C GLU A 31 -42.76 -6.53 21.35
N THR A 32 -44.01 -6.04 21.32
CA THR A 32 -44.52 -5.09 22.31
C THR A 32 -45.44 -5.78 23.31
N ILE A 33 -46.69 -6.01 22.92
CA ILE A 33 -47.71 -6.68 23.72
C ILE A 33 -48.35 -7.81 22.90
N ASN A 34 -48.80 -8.85 23.60
CA ASN A 34 -49.57 -9.91 23.00
C ASN A 34 -50.96 -9.40 22.61
N TYR A 35 -51.35 -9.56 21.34
CA TYR A 35 -52.64 -9.05 20.84
C TYR A 35 -53.86 -9.76 21.45
N ARG A 36 -53.73 -11.00 21.96
CA ARG A 36 -54.83 -11.74 22.59
C ARG A 36 -54.92 -11.44 24.09
N ARG A 37 -53.78 -11.50 24.78
CA ARG A 37 -53.72 -11.36 26.24
C ARG A 37 -53.62 -9.92 26.72
N LEU A 38 -53.32 -8.98 25.83
CA LEU A 38 -53.08 -7.57 26.14
C LEU A 38 -51.99 -7.37 27.22
N ARG A 39 -51.05 -8.32 27.28
CA ARG A 39 -49.94 -8.31 28.23
C ARG A 39 -48.61 -8.14 27.51
N PRO A 40 -47.62 -7.47 28.13
CA PRO A 40 -46.29 -7.36 27.55
C PRO A 40 -45.67 -8.73 27.24
N GLU A 41 -44.97 -8.81 26.13
CA GLU A 41 -44.16 -9.97 25.78
C GLU A 41 -42.84 -9.97 26.58
N LYS A 42 -42.37 -11.16 26.95
CA LYS A 42 -41.10 -11.31 27.69
C LYS A 42 -39.93 -10.91 26.78
N ASP A 43 -38.97 -10.19 27.34
CA ASP A 43 -37.77 -9.66 26.67
C ASP A 43 -38.06 -8.62 25.56
N GLY A 44 -39.32 -8.22 25.42
CA GLY A 44 -39.78 -7.21 24.47
C GLY A 44 -39.70 -5.78 25.01
N LEU A 45 -40.18 -4.83 24.20
CA LEU A 45 -40.11 -3.40 24.49
C LEU A 45 -40.89 -2.94 25.72
N PHE A 46 -41.82 -3.74 26.22
CA PHE A 46 -42.63 -3.44 27.40
C PHE A 46 -42.43 -4.45 28.54
N CYS A 47 -41.41 -5.32 28.43
CA CYS A 47 -41.14 -6.42 29.35
C CYS A 47 -41.16 -5.97 30.82
N GLU A 48 -42.01 -6.61 31.63
CA GLU A 48 -42.16 -6.27 33.05
C GLU A 48 -40.94 -6.66 33.88
N ALA A 49 -40.16 -7.66 33.46
CA ALA A 49 -38.94 -8.06 34.17
C ALA A 49 -37.85 -6.98 34.07
N ILE A 50 -37.81 -6.24 32.95
CA ILE A 50 -36.84 -5.17 32.71
C ILE A 50 -37.37 -3.86 33.32
N PHE A 51 -38.56 -3.43 32.91
CA PHE A 51 -39.05 -2.09 33.22
C PHE A 51 -39.86 -1.99 34.51
N GLY A 52 -40.24 -3.13 35.10
CA GLY A 52 -41.11 -3.19 36.28
C GLY A 52 -42.58 -3.53 35.97
N PRO A 53 -43.39 -3.78 37.00
CA PRO A 53 -44.71 -4.36 36.86
C PRO A 53 -45.74 -3.37 36.27
N THR A 54 -46.67 -3.85 35.44
CA THR A 54 -47.74 -3.01 34.87
C THR A 54 -48.76 -2.57 35.93
N ARG A 55 -48.94 -3.36 36.99
CA ARG A 55 -49.86 -3.09 38.10
C ARG A 55 -49.08 -3.04 39.40
N ASP A 56 -49.49 -2.17 40.31
CA ASP A 56 -48.85 -2.02 41.61
C ASP A 56 -48.81 -3.33 42.38
N TRP A 57 -47.63 -3.67 42.90
CA TRP A 57 -47.42 -4.83 43.77
C TRP A 57 -47.86 -6.17 43.15
N GLN A 58 -47.82 -6.30 41.83
CA GLN A 58 -48.21 -7.51 41.12
C GLN A 58 -47.16 -7.94 40.10
N CYS A 59 -46.64 -9.16 40.23
CA CYS A 59 -45.76 -9.76 39.23
C CYS A 59 -46.54 -10.25 37.98
N TYR A 60 -45.84 -10.41 36.84
CA TYR A 60 -46.43 -10.84 35.57
C TYR A 60 -47.27 -12.11 35.66
N CYS A 61 -46.75 -13.18 36.27
CA CYS A 61 -47.46 -14.46 36.38
C CYS A 61 -48.57 -14.47 37.44
N GLY A 62 -48.63 -13.47 38.32
CA GLY A 62 -49.58 -13.40 39.43
C GLY A 62 -49.26 -14.30 40.63
N LYS A 63 -48.06 -14.93 40.69
CA LYS A 63 -47.58 -15.71 41.85
C LYS A 63 -47.54 -14.84 43.12
N TYR A 64 -46.90 -13.69 43.02
CA TYR A 64 -46.82 -12.69 44.08
C TYR A 64 -47.74 -11.50 43.77
N LYS A 65 -48.62 -11.18 44.73
CA LYS A 65 -49.60 -10.09 44.68
C LYS A 65 -49.70 -9.41 46.05
N ASN A 66 -49.98 -8.11 46.05
CA ASN A 66 -50.11 -7.25 47.24
C ASN A 66 -48.77 -6.81 47.84
N ILE A 67 -48.84 -5.74 48.64
CA ILE A 67 -47.68 -5.04 49.21
C ILE A 67 -46.79 -5.91 50.12
N ARG A 68 -47.32 -7.03 50.66
CA ARG A 68 -46.58 -7.97 51.52
C ARG A 68 -45.34 -8.57 50.87
N TYR A 69 -45.29 -8.64 49.53
CA TYR A 69 -44.17 -9.19 48.78
C TYR A 69 -43.28 -8.11 48.19
N ARG A 70 -43.33 -6.88 48.72
CA ARG A 70 -42.52 -5.73 48.27
C ARG A 70 -41.05 -6.11 48.15
N GLY A 71 -40.46 -5.83 46.98
CA GLY A 71 -39.04 -6.03 46.69
C GLY A 71 -38.65 -7.48 46.33
N ILE A 72 -39.59 -8.43 46.39
CA ILE A 72 -39.31 -9.81 45.98
C ILE A 72 -39.28 -9.91 44.45
N ILE A 73 -38.21 -10.50 43.90
CA ILE A 73 -38.10 -10.85 42.49
C ILE A 73 -38.73 -12.23 42.29
N CYS A 74 -39.70 -12.34 41.38
CA CYS A 74 -40.43 -13.58 41.20
C CYS A 74 -39.62 -14.67 40.49
N ASP A 75 -39.43 -15.85 41.10
CA ASP A 75 -38.67 -16.97 40.50
C ASP A 75 -39.23 -17.47 39.16
N LYS A 76 -40.55 -17.33 38.92
CA LYS A 76 -41.20 -17.78 37.69
C LYS A 76 -41.09 -16.79 36.54
N CYS A 77 -41.21 -15.50 36.81
CA CYS A 77 -41.30 -14.48 35.75
C CYS A 77 -40.22 -13.40 35.81
N GLY A 78 -39.37 -13.38 36.82
CA GLY A 78 -38.29 -12.42 37.01
C GLY A 78 -38.75 -10.99 37.31
N VAL A 79 -40.04 -10.76 37.55
CA VAL A 79 -40.59 -9.42 37.81
C VAL A 79 -40.46 -9.11 39.29
N GLU A 80 -39.87 -7.95 39.58
CA GLU A 80 -39.83 -7.37 40.91
C GLU A 80 -41.19 -6.80 41.32
N VAL A 81 -41.65 -7.17 42.52
CA VAL A 81 -42.91 -6.68 43.07
C VAL A 81 -42.70 -5.29 43.68
N THR A 82 -42.96 -4.26 42.89
CA THR A 82 -42.85 -2.85 43.26
C THR A 82 -44.03 -2.03 42.71
N ARG A 83 -44.02 -0.71 42.85
CA ARG A 83 -45.01 0.19 42.24
C ARG A 83 -44.80 0.25 40.72
N SER A 84 -45.87 0.41 39.95
CA SER A 84 -45.79 0.56 38.49
C SER A 84 -45.07 1.85 38.08
N SER A 85 -44.99 2.85 38.97
CA SER A 85 -44.29 4.11 38.75
C SER A 85 -42.84 3.96 38.31
N VAL A 86 -42.17 2.86 38.67
CA VAL A 86 -40.80 2.57 38.24
C VAL A 86 -40.68 2.43 36.72
N ARG A 87 -41.77 2.16 36.00
CA ARG A 87 -41.83 2.08 34.54
C ARG A 87 -41.65 3.43 33.83
N ARG A 88 -41.60 4.52 34.61
CA ARG A 88 -41.24 5.87 34.14
C ARG A 88 -39.76 6.21 34.35
N GLU A 89 -39.03 5.40 35.11
CA GLU A 89 -37.65 5.68 35.56
C GLU A 89 -36.65 4.62 35.08
N ARG A 90 -37.05 3.33 35.02
CA ARG A 90 -36.16 2.23 34.66
C ARG A 90 -35.82 2.23 33.16
N LEU A 91 -34.53 2.25 32.85
CA LEU A 91 -34.01 2.15 31.50
C LEU A 91 -33.74 0.69 31.11
N GLY A 92 -33.90 0.40 29.82
CA GLY A 92 -33.41 -0.83 29.20
C GLY A 92 -32.17 -0.53 28.37
N HIS A 93 -31.55 -1.55 27.79
CA HIS A 93 -30.52 -1.38 26.77
C HIS A 93 -30.66 -2.40 25.65
N ILE A 94 -30.01 -2.14 24.53
CA ILE A 94 -29.83 -3.06 23.41
C ILE A 94 -28.32 -3.19 23.17
N GLU A 95 -27.79 -4.40 23.21
CA GLU A 95 -26.40 -4.65 22.83
C GLU A 95 -26.30 -4.77 21.31
N LEU A 96 -25.58 -3.84 20.69
CA LEU A 96 -25.44 -3.76 19.25
C LEU A 96 -24.41 -4.77 18.76
N ALA A 97 -24.74 -5.49 17.69
CA ALA A 97 -23.86 -6.47 17.06
C ALA A 97 -22.68 -5.83 16.31
N ALA A 98 -22.79 -4.54 15.97
CA ALA A 98 -21.72 -3.74 15.42
C ALA A 98 -21.77 -2.33 16.04
N PRO A 99 -20.61 -1.68 16.27
CA PRO A 99 -20.57 -0.29 16.73
C PRO A 99 -21.28 0.65 15.75
N VAL A 100 -21.98 1.66 16.29
CA VAL A 100 -22.77 2.63 15.54
C VAL A 100 -22.40 4.04 15.97
N ALA A 101 -22.09 4.93 15.02
CA ALA A 101 -21.74 6.30 15.36
C ALA A 101 -22.98 7.12 15.75
N HIS A 102 -22.88 7.91 16.81
CA HIS A 102 -24.00 8.74 17.26
C HIS A 102 -24.15 9.98 16.36
N ILE A 103 -25.32 10.15 15.73
CA ILE A 103 -25.57 11.12 14.66
C ILE A 103 -25.24 12.59 15.01
N TRP A 104 -25.45 12.99 16.28
CA TRP A 104 -25.12 14.35 16.73
C TRP A 104 -23.64 14.70 16.60
N TYR A 105 -22.71 13.75 16.73
CA TYR A 105 -21.27 14.03 16.63
C TYR A 105 -20.75 13.90 15.20
N THR A 106 -21.50 13.23 14.31
CA THR A 106 -21.11 13.01 12.93
C THR A 106 -21.67 14.07 11.99
N ARG A 107 -22.95 14.47 12.15
CA ARG A 107 -23.68 15.31 11.19
C ARG A 107 -23.88 16.76 11.58
N ARG A 108 -23.76 17.11 12.86
CA ARG A 108 -23.83 18.51 13.28
C ARG A 108 -22.77 19.32 12.53
N VAL A 109 -23.06 20.59 12.25
CA VAL A 109 -22.10 21.49 11.60
C VAL A 109 -21.54 22.45 12.66
N PRO A 110 -20.21 22.45 12.92
CA PRO A 110 -19.21 21.51 12.43
C PRO A 110 -19.31 20.12 13.09
N SER A 111 -18.83 19.09 12.40
CA SER A 111 -18.83 17.70 12.90
C SER A 111 -17.74 17.56 13.95
N TYR A 112 -18.10 17.18 15.17
CA TYR A 112 -17.12 16.97 16.24
C TYR A 112 -16.17 15.82 15.92
N LEU A 113 -16.70 14.73 15.38
CA LEU A 113 -15.90 13.58 14.96
C LEU A 113 -15.01 13.93 13.75
N GLY A 114 -15.56 14.67 12.78
CA GLY A 114 -14.78 15.14 11.62
C GLY A 114 -13.64 16.09 12.02
N LEU A 115 -13.89 17.00 12.97
CA LEU A 115 -12.84 17.88 13.52
C LEU A 115 -11.77 17.09 14.25
N LEU A 116 -12.15 16.16 15.13
CA LEU A 116 -11.21 15.36 15.92
C LEU A 116 -10.27 14.54 15.03
N LEU A 117 -10.84 13.85 14.04
CA LEU A 117 -10.11 13.02 13.08
C LEU A 117 -9.42 13.82 11.96
N ASN A 118 -9.65 15.13 11.87
CA ASN A 118 -9.19 15.99 10.78
C ASN A 118 -9.62 15.52 9.38
N ILE A 119 -10.89 15.13 9.24
CA ILE A 119 -11.44 14.61 7.97
C ILE A 119 -12.64 15.43 7.52
N SER A 120 -12.87 15.43 6.20
CA SER A 120 -14.06 16.06 5.64
C SER A 120 -15.33 15.29 6.01
N ARG A 121 -16.44 16.01 6.16
CA ARG A 121 -17.76 15.39 6.41
C ARG A 121 -18.13 14.38 5.33
N ARG A 122 -17.78 14.65 4.07
CA ARG A 122 -18.07 13.74 2.94
C ARG A 122 -17.34 12.40 3.11
N ASN A 123 -16.07 12.42 3.50
CA ASN A 123 -15.31 11.19 3.71
C ASN A 123 -15.80 10.45 4.95
N LEU A 124 -16.10 11.18 6.04
CA LEU A 124 -16.73 10.58 7.23
C LEU A 124 -18.04 9.86 6.86
N ASP A 125 -18.93 10.51 6.11
CA ASP A 125 -20.20 9.92 5.66
C ASP A 125 -20.00 8.75 4.68
N ARG A 126 -18.95 8.73 3.86
CA ARG A 126 -18.66 7.60 2.97
C ARG A 126 -18.17 6.38 3.73
N VAL A 127 -17.33 6.56 4.74
CA VAL A 127 -16.85 5.45 5.57
C VAL A 127 -17.97 4.91 6.46
N LEU A 128 -18.70 5.77 7.17
CA LEU A 128 -19.78 5.37 8.09
C LEU A 128 -20.88 4.54 7.42
N TYR A 129 -21.15 4.80 6.14
CA TYR A 129 -22.22 4.15 5.38
C TYR A 129 -21.67 3.18 4.32
N PHE A 130 -20.48 2.62 4.56
CA PHE A 130 -19.91 1.49 3.83
C PHE A 130 -19.68 1.75 2.33
N ALA A 131 -19.32 2.97 1.96
CA ALA A 131 -18.97 3.35 0.58
C ALA A 131 -17.46 3.44 0.32
N GLN A 132 -16.64 3.65 1.36
CA GLN A 132 -15.17 3.71 1.28
C GLN A 132 -14.55 3.05 2.51
N TYR A 133 -13.35 2.48 2.34
CA TYR A 133 -12.52 2.00 3.46
C TYR A 133 -11.70 3.15 4.04
N VAL A 134 -11.29 2.99 5.29
CA VAL A 134 -10.23 3.79 5.91
C VAL A 134 -9.17 2.88 6.50
N VAL A 135 -7.91 3.22 6.28
CA VAL A 135 -6.76 2.52 6.89
C VAL A 135 -6.73 2.84 8.38
N THR A 136 -6.97 1.83 9.22
CA THR A 136 -7.02 1.96 10.69
C THR A 136 -5.66 1.77 11.32
N HIS A 137 -4.81 0.90 10.76
CA HIS A 137 -3.48 0.62 11.27
C HIS A 137 -2.53 0.25 10.12
N VAL A 138 -1.26 0.67 10.24
CA VAL A 138 -0.16 0.29 9.36
C VAL A 138 0.94 -0.26 10.25
N ASP A 139 1.33 -1.50 9.98
CA ASP A 139 2.42 -2.17 10.68
C ASP A 139 3.75 -1.77 10.01
N THR A 140 4.57 -1.03 10.76
CA THR A 140 5.85 -0.53 10.28
C THR A 140 6.86 -1.64 10.03
N GLU A 141 6.87 -2.69 10.86
CA GLU A 141 7.81 -3.81 10.72
C GLU A 141 7.45 -4.70 9.53
N ALA A 142 6.15 -4.98 9.35
CA ALA A 142 5.67 -5.68 8.16
C ALA A 142 5.96 -4.87 6.88
N ARG A 143 5.83 -3.54 6.93
CA ARG A 143 6.15 -2.66 5.81
C ARG A 143 7.63 -2.74 5.44
N GLU A 144 8.54 -2.65 6.41
CA GLU A 144 9.99 -2.75 6.15
C GLU A 144 10.38 -4.11 5.58
N ARG A 145 9.79 -5.21 6.08
CA ARG A 145 10.01 -6.55 5.51
C ARG A 145 9.51 -6.65 4.07
N ALA A 146 8.36 -6.05 3.76
CA ALA A 146 7.85 -6.01 2.40
C ALA A 146 8.74 -5.18 1.46
N LEU A 147 9.27 -4.04 1.91
CA LEU A 147 10.23 -3.24 1.14
C LEU A 147 11.50 -4.04 0.82
N LYS A 148 12.10 -4.67 1.83
CA LYS A 148 13.30 -5.52 1.63
C LYS A 148 13.04 -6.67 0.67
N ARG A 149 11.85 -7.27 0.73
CA ARG A 149 11.45 -8.32 -0.20
C ARG A 149 11.35 -7.81 -1.63
N LEU A 150 10.72 -6.66 -1.84
CA LEU A 150 10.62 -6.04 -3.16
C LEU A 150 11.99 -5.66 -3.73
N GLU A 151 12.88 -5.12 -2.90
CA GLU A 151 14.26 -4.80 -3.29
C GLU A 151 15.03 -6.05 -3.69
N LYS A 152 14.86 -7.15 -2.95
CA LYS A 152 15.47 -8.44 -3.29
C LYS A 152 14.90 -9.02 -4.59
N GLU A 153 13.57 -9.05 -4.75
CA GLU A 153 12.91 -9.55 -5.95
C GLU A 153 13.34 -8.75 -7.20
N LEU A 154 13.54 -7.44 -7.06
CA LEU A 154 14.10 -6.61 -8.13
C LEU A 154 15.54 -7.01 -8.44
N ALA A 155 16.41 -7.11 -7.43
CA ALA A 155 17.82 -7.49 -7.65
C ALA A 155 17.97 -8.86 -8.30
N ASP A 156 17.21 -9.86 -7.85
CA ASP A 156 17.20 -11.20 -8.43
C ASP A 156 16.70 -11.17 -9.89
N ALA A 157 15.68 -10.37 -10.19
CA ALA A 157 15.16 -10.21 -11.55
C ALA A 157 16.12 -9.45 -12.48
N GLU A 158 16.83 -8.45 -11.99
CA GLU A 158 17.88 -7.75 -12.76
C GLU A 158 19.01 -8.72 -13.12
N ALA A 159 19.51 -9.48 -12.15
CA ALA A 159 20.56 -10.48 -12.38
C ALA A 159 20.15 -11.56 -13.40
N ASN A 160 18.93 -12.09 -13.30
CA ASN A 160 18.44 -13.09 -14.27
C ASN A 160 18.33 -12.54 -15.71
N ILE A 161 17.96 -11.26 -15.86
CA ILE A 161 17.89 -10.61 -17.18
C ILE A 161 19.30 -10.40 -17.73
N GLU A 162 20.24 -9.96 -16.89
CA GLU A 162 21.63 -9.80 -17.28
C GLU A 162 22.26 -11.13 -17.70
N GLU A 163 22.04 -12.21 -16.93
CA GLU A 163 22.56 -13.55 -17.22
C GLU A 163 21.96 -14.13 -18.52
N SER A 164 20.64 -14.05 -18.70
CA SER A 164 19.98 -14.51 -19.92
C SER A 164 20.57 -13.84 -21.16
N ILE A 165 20.87 -12.55 -21.08
CA ILE A 165 21.31 -11.79 -22.25
C ILE A 165 22.82 -11.94 -22.48
N GLN A 166 23.59 -12.17 -21.42
CA GLN A 166 24.98 -12.59 -21.59
C GLN A 166 25.05 -13.94 -22.32
N SER A 167 24.12 -14.86 -22.06
CA SER A 167 23.96 -16.10 -22.84
C SER A 167 23.58 -15.79 -24.29
N ASP A 168 22.53 -14.99 -24.52
CA ASP A 168 22.04 -14.65 -25.87
C ASP A 168 23.13 -13.96 -26.71
N ILE A 169 23.90 -13.03 -26.13
CA ILE A 169 25.04 -12.39 -26.80
C ILE A 169 26.11 -13.44 -27.12
N GLY A 170 26.40 -14.35 -26.20
CA GLY A 170 27.37 -15.43 -26.43
C GLY A 170 26.95 -16.36 -27.56
N ASP A 171 25.67 -16.71 -27.63
CA ASP A 171 25.11 -17.58 -28.67
C ASP A 171 25.11 -16.89 -30.04
N ASP A 172 24.68 -15.63 -30.12
CA ASP A 172 24.60 -14.87 -31.39
C ASP A 172 25.98 -14.41 -31.90
N THR A 173 26.94 -14.16 -31.01
CA THR A 173 28.29 -13.72 -31.40
C THR A 173 29.31 -14.86 -31.42
N GLY A 174 28.95 -16.07 -31.00
CA GLY A 174 29.87 -17.21 -30.85
C GLY A 174 30.54 -17.62 -32.17
N GLU A 175 29.77 -17.69 -33.27
CA GLU A 175 30.33 -18.01 -34.59
C GLU A 175 31.27 -16.90 -35.08
N ALA A 176 30.88 -15.63 -34.94
CA ALA A 176 31.69 -14.49 -35.33
C ALA A 176 32.98 -14.37 -34.47
N GLN A 177 32.90 -14.67 -33.17
CA GLN A 177 34.06 -14.71 -32.27
C GLN A 177 35.01 -15.85 -32.64
N GLY A 178 34.47 -17.04 -32.99
CA GLY A 178 35.27 -18.17 -33.46
C GLY A 178 36.02 -17.82 -34.74
N ARG A 179 35.31 -17.27 -35.75
CA ARG A 179 35.93 -16.86 -37.02
C ARG A 179 36.96 -15.74 -36.83
N LEU A 180 36.70 -14.80 -35.93
CA LEU A 180 37.64 -13.74 -35.60
C LEU A 180 38.93 -14.29 -34.96
N ALA A 181 38.83 -15.30 -34.10
CA ALA A 181 40.00 -15.96 -33.52
C ALA A 181 40.83 -16.70 -34.59
N GLU A 182 40.17 -17.41 -35.52
CA GLU A 182 40.84 -18.04 -36.66
C GLU A 182 41.59 -17.01 -37.53
N LEU A 183 40.93 -15.90 -37.88
CA LEU A 183 41.55 -14.85 -38.70
C LEU A 183 42.72 -14.15 -37.99
N GLN A 184 42.67 -14.02 -36.66
CA GLN A 184 43.78 -13.51 -35.87
C GLN A 184 44.97 -14.47 -35.89
N GLU A 185 44.73 -15.78 -35.80
CA GLU A 185 45.78 -16.80 -35.92
C GLU A 185 46.35 -16.87 -37.35
N GLU A 186 45.51 -16.74 -38.38
CA GLU A 186 45.93 -16.59 -39.78
C GLU A 186 46.81 -15.35 -39.98
N LEU A 187 46.48 -14.23 -39.33
CA LEU A 187 47.27 -13.01 -39.38
C LEU A 187 48.64 -13.16 -38.70
N ASP A 188 48.67 -13.80 -37.53
CA ASP A 188 49.91 -14.05 -36.78
C ASP A 188 50.84 -15.00 -37.56
N THR A 189 50.31 -16.09 -38.10
CA THR A 189 51.08 -17.04 -38.93
C THR A 189 51.60 -16.40 -40.22
N LEU A 190 50.80 -15.50 -40.83
CA LEU A 190 51.23 -14.74 -41.99
C LEU A 190 52.39 -13.80 -41.67
N ASN A 191 52.33 -13.10 -40.53
CA ASN A 191 53.42 -12.23 -40.07
C ASN A 191 54.71 -13.02 -39.82
N GLU A 192 54.62 -14.17 -39.14
CA GLU A 192 55.76 -15.05 -38.91
C GLU A 192 56.39 -15.51 -40.24
N ARG A 193 55.56 -15.89 -41.23
CA ARG A 193 56.05 -16.30 -42.55
C ARG A 193 56.80 -15.17 -43.27
N PHE A 194 56.25 -13.96 -43.29
CA PHE A 194 56.93 -12.82 -43.92
C PHE A 194 58.23 -12.45 -43.20
N ASP A 195 58.26 -12.53 -41.87
CA ASP A 195 59.47 -12.30 -41.09
C ASP A 195 60.55 -13.35 -41.40
N GLU A 196 60.18 -14.63 -41.57
CA GLU A 196 61.09 -15.70 -41.98
C GLU A 196 61.61 -15.52 -43.43
N GLU A 197 60.73 -15.21 -44.39
CA GLU A 197 61.11 -14.98 -45.80
C GLU A 197 62.03 -13.76 -45.93
N LEU A 198 61.76 -12.68 -45.19
CA LEU A 198 62.61 -11.50 -45.13
C LEU A 198 63.98 -11.82 -44.51
N GLN A 199 64.01 -12.58 -43.41
CA GLN A 199 65.26 -13.01 -42.79
C GLN A 199 66.11 -13.86 -43.75
N GLN A 200 65.51 -14.80 -44.46
CA GLN A 200 66.21 -15.60 -45.47
C GLN A 200 66.80 -14.73 -46.58
N MET A 201 66.02 -13.79 -47.14
CA MET A 201 66.51 -12.87 -48.16
C MET A 201 67.64 -11.96 -47.66
N ILE A 202 67.54 -11.46 -46.42
CA ILE A 202 68.60 -10.65 -45.81
C ILE A 202 69.87 -11.49 -45.59
N ASP A 203 69.74 -12.71 -45.08
CA ASP A 203 70.87 -13.62 -44.85
C ASP A 203 71.58 -14.01 -46.16
N GLU A 204 70.83 -14.20 -47.25
CA GLU A 204 71.39 -14.43 -48.59
C GLU A 204 72.16 -13.20 -49.09
N ILE A 205 71.57 -12.00 -49.03
CA ILE A 205 72.23 -10.74 -49.46
C ILE A 205 73.48 -10.47 -48.63
N VAL A 206 73.42 -10.65 -47.31
CA VAL A 206 74.56 -10.49 -46.40
C VAL A 206 75.61 -11.58 -46.62
N GLY A 207 75.20 -12.80 -46.97
CA GLY A 207 76.09 -13.89 -47.37
C GLY A 207 76.89 -13.56 -48.63
N GLU A 208 76.21 -13.10 -49.70
CA GLU A 208 76.83 -12.62 -50.94
C GLU A 208 77.80 -11.46 -50.68
N ALA A 209 77.37 -10.49 -49.88
CA ALA A 209 78.17 -9.35 -49.47
C ALA A 209 79.46 -9.78 -48.77
N LYS A 210 79.37 -10.70 -47.81
CA LYS A 210 80.50 -11.16 -47.01
C LYS A 210 81.51 -11.96 -47.83
N VAL A 211 81.05 -12.77 -48.78
CA VAL A 211 81.93 -13.45 -49.74
C VAL A 211 82.66 -12.44 -50.61
N MET A 212 81.96 -11.39 -51.07
CA MET A 212 82.56 -10.33 -51.86
C MET A 212 83.53 -9.45 -51.07
N GLU A 213 83.21 -9.11 -49.83
CA GLU A 213 84.13 -8.40 -48.93
C GLU A 213 85.40 -9.23 -48.70
N GLN A 214 85.28 -10.54 -48.48
CA GLN A 214 86.43 -11.43 -48.31
C GLN A 214 87.30 -11.52 -49.57
N THR A 215 86.70 -11.64 -50.77
CA THR A 215 87.47 -11.67 -52.03
C THR A 215 88.16 -10.34 -52.31
N LEU A 216 87.48 -9.21 -52.09
CA LEU A 216 88.07 -7.87 -52.25
C LEU A 216 89.15 -7.55 -51.21
N THR A 217 89.00 -8.06 -49.97
CA THR A 217 90.03 -7.92 -48.92
C THR A 217 91.27 -8.76 -49.24
N ASN A 218 91.11 -9.95 -49.83
CA ASN A 218 92.23 -10.78 -50.30
C ASN A 218 92.96 -10.21 -51.52
N LEU A 219 92.29 -9.36 -52.31
CA LEU A 219 92.81 -8.69 -53.51
C LEU A 219 93.28 -7.25 -53.28
N GLN A 220 93.25 -6.79 -52.03
CA GLN A 220 93.57 -5.41 -51.65
C GLN A 220 95.00 -5.03 -52.09
N GLY A 221 95.11 -4.00 -52.93
CA GLY A 221 96.39 -3.54 -53.51
C GLY A 221 96.85 -4.24 -54.80
N LYS A 222 96.12 -5.25 -55.29
CA LYS A 222 96.35 -5.90 -56.60
C LYS A 222 95.36 -5.36 -57.66
N LYS A 223 95.70 -5.53 -58.95
CA LYS A 223 94.79 -5.20 -60.07
C LYS A 223 93.75 -6.31 -60.23
N ALA A 224 92.49 -5.93 -60.45
CA ALA A 224 91.40 -6.87 -60.70
C ALA A 224 91.61 -7.62 -62.02
N THR A 225 91.51 -8.95 -61.98
CA THR A 225 91.68 -9.83 -63.14
C THR A 225 90.42 -9.99 -63.98
N GLU A 226 89.25 -9.73 -63.38
CA GLU A 226 87.91 -9.85 -63.96
C GLU A 226 87.01 -8.79 -63.30
N ASP A 227 85.82 -8.55 -63.87
CA ASP A 227 84.82 -7.65 -63.27
C ASP A 227 84.20 -8.32 -62.02
N TYR A 228 84.30 -7.67 -60.86
CA TYR A 228 83.67 -8.16 -59.64
C TYR A 228 82.29 -7.52 -59.51
N VAL A 229 81.24 -8.33 -59.67
CA VAL A 229 79.85 -7.89 -59.73
C VAL A 229 79.07 -8.40 -58.51
N LEU A 230 78.38 -7.50 -57.79
CA LEU A 230 77.47 -7.84 -56.71
C LEU A 230 76.02 -7.65 -57.19
N GLY A 231 75.31 -8.75 -57.45
CA GLY A 231 74.02 -8.70 -58.13
C GLY A 231 74.16 -8.15 -59.55
N ASP A 232 73.57 -6.99 -59.82
CA ASP A 232 73.62 -6.28 -61.11
C ASP A 232 74.62 -5.09 -61.14
N SER A 233 75.37 -4.87 -60.04
CA SER A 233 76.27 -3.71 -59.89
C SER A 233 77.74 -4.13 -59.97
N ILE A 234 78.49 -3.54 -60.89
CA ILE A 234 79.94 -3.74 -61.01
C ILE A 234 80.63 -2.96 -59.89
N VAL A 235 81.21 -3.66 -58.93
CA VAL A 235 81.90 -3.07 -57.77
C VAL A 235 83.36 -2.74 -58.12
N VAL A 236 83.99 -3.53 -58.98
CA VAL A 236 85.36 -3.31 -59.49
C VAL A 236 85.43 -3.71 -60.96
N GLU A 237 85.87 -2.80 -61.83
CA GLU A 237 86.14 -3.07 -63.25
C GLU A 237 87.50 -3.75 -63.46
N MET A 238 87.61 -4.56 -64.51
CA MET A 238 88.84 -5.22 -64.93
C MET A 238 90.00 -4.22 -65.05
N ASP A 239 91.15 -4.57 -64.49
CA ASP A 239 92.39 -3.78 -64.49
C ASP A 239 92.45 -2.57 -63.52
N GLN A 240 91.40 -2.32 -62.71
CA GLN A 240 91.42 -1.33 -61.61
C GLN A 240 92.09 -1.86 -60.33
N LYS A 241 92.64 -0.96 -59.48
CA LYS A 241 93.27 -1.31 -58.19
C LYS A 241 92.23 -1.30 -57.06
N VAL A 242 92.09 -2.43 -56.38
CA VAL A 242 91.16 -2.57 -55.24
C VAL A 242 91.64 -1.75 -54.03
N GLY A 243 90.81 -0.79 -53.61
CA GLY A 243 91.04 0.12 -52.47
C GLY A 243 89.84 0.22 -51.53
N LYS A 244 89.97 0.97 -50.43
CA LYS A 244 88.92 1.11 -49.39
C LYS A 244 87.58 1.67 -49.93
N ALA A 245 87.62 2.43 -51.02
CA ALA A 245 86.41 2.95 -51.68
C ALA A 245 85.49 1.84 -52.21
N HIS A 246 86.05 0.74 -52.70
CA HIS A 246 85.25 -0.38 -53.21
C HIS A 246 84.60 -1.22 -52.09
N LEU A 247 85.19 -1.23 -50.89
CA LEU A 247 84.55 -1.85 -49.71
C LEU A 247 83.36 -1.03 -49.21
N VAL A 248 83.47 0.31 -49.23
CA VAL A 248 82.33 1.20 -48.94
C VAL A 248 81.24 1.03 -50.00
N MET A 249 81.62 0.88 -51.27
CA MET A 249 80.68 0.62 -52.36
C MET A 249 79.96 -0.73 -52.23
N VAL A 250 80.63 -1.79 -51.75
CA VAL A 250 79.95 -3.05 -51.37
C VAL A 250 78.92 -2.79 -50.28
N GLN A 251 79.29 -2.07 -49.21
CA GLN A 251 78.37 -1.77 -48.12
C GLN A 251 77.15 -0.96 -48.59
N GLU A 252 77.35 0.10 -49.38
CA GLU A 252 76.28 0.92 -49.95
C GLU A 252 75.33 0.10 -50.85
N VAL A 253 75.89 -0.71 -51.76
CA VAL A 253 75.09 -1.58 -52.65
C VAL A 253 74.31 -2.64 -51.85
N THR A 254 74.89 -3.15 -50.77
CA THR A 254 74.21 -4.13 -49.91
C THR A 254 73.10 -3.51 -49.09
N THR A 255 73.30 -2.31 -48.54
CA THR A 255 72.24 -1.56 -47.85
C THR A 255 71.11 -1.20 -48.80
N GLU A 256 71.41 -0.78 -50.03
CA GLU A 256 70.39 -0.47 -51.03
C GLU A 256 69.60 -1.73 -51.46
N ARG A 257 70.27 -2.88 -51.58
CA ARG A 257 69.59 -4.17 -51.87
C ARG A 257 68.73 -4.63 -50.70
N ILE A 258 69.18 -4.45 -49.45
CA ILE A 258 68.39 -4.75 -48.25
C ILE A 258 67.16 -3.84 -48.19
N GLU A 259 67.30 -2.53 -48.43
CA GLU A 259 66.17 -1.60 -48.46
C GLU A 259 65.17 -1.94 -49.57
N LYS A 260 65.64 -2.36 -50.77
CA LYS A 260 64.76 -2.83 -51.85
C LYS A 260 64.03 -4.12 -51.49
N ALA A 261 64.71 -5.09 -50.87
CA ALA A 261 64.10 -6.33 -50.41
C ALA A 261 63.06 -6.08 -49.29
N GLN A 262 63.38 -5.18 -48.35
CA GLN A 262 62.46 -4.75 -47.29
C GLN A 262 61.22 -4.07 -47.85
N THR A 263 61.38 -3.10 -48.75
CA THR A 263 60.25 -2.38 -49.36
C THR A 263 59.38 -3.28 -50.22
N ALA A 264 59.96 -4.22 -50.98
CA ALA A 264 59.19 -5.20 -51.75
C ALA A 264 58.38 -6.13 -50.83
N SER A 265 59.03 -6.72 -49.83
CA SER A 265 58.37 -7.58 -48.84
C SER A 265 57.30 -6.84 -48.04
N GLU A 266 57.52 -5.56 -47.73
CA GLU A 266 56.55 -4.73 -47.00
C GLU A 266 55.32 -4.37 -47.85
N ILE A 267 55.48 -4.16 -49.16
CA ILE A 267 54.36 -3.97 -50.09
C ILE A 267 53.51 -5.24 -50.19
N ASP A 268 54.14 -6.39 -50.35
CA ASP A 268 53.46 -7.69 -50.45
C ASP A 268 52.74 -8.02 -49.12
N ARG A 269 53.43 -7.82 -47.99
CA ARG A 269 52.85 -7.94 -46.64
C ARG A 269 51.65 -7.03 -46.46
N GLN A 270 51.74 -5.76 -46.87
CA GLN A 270 50.66 -4.79 -46.69
C GLN A 270 49.41 -5.12 -47.53
N ALA A 271 49.59 -5.77 -48.68
CA ALA A 271 48.48 -6.22 -49.53
C ALA A 271 47.69 -7.38 -48.90
N GLU A 272 48.39 -8.42 -48.40
CA GLU A 272 47.76 -9.59 -47.77
C GLU A 272 47.21 -9.27 -46.37
N TYR A 273 47.99 -8.54 -45.56
CA TYR A 273 47.58 -8.02 -44.26
C TYR A 273 46.33 -7.13 -44.37
N GLY A 274 46.29 -6.27 -45.39
CA GLY A 274 45.16 -5.37 -45.63
C GLY A 274 43.85 -6.09 -45.98
N ALA A 275 43.90 -7.33 -46.49
CA ALA A 275 42.70 -8.13 -46.74
C ALA A 275 42.15 -8.74 -45.44
N LEU A 276 43.01 -9.45 -44.69
CA LEU A 276 42.64 -10.06 -43.40
C LEU A 276 42.20 -9.02 -42.36
N GLN A 277 42.89 -7.88 -42.27
CA GLN A 277 42.55 -6.81 -41.34
C GLN A 277 41.17 -6.20 -41.64
N ARG A 278 40.75 -6.14 -42.91
CA ARG A 278 39.40 -5.67 -43.27
C ARG A 278 38.33 -6.64 -42.77
N GLU A 279 38.53 -7.93 -42.97
CA GLU A 279 37.59 -8.98 -42.51
C GLU A 279 37.50 -9.02 -40.98
N ILE A 280 38.63 -8.88 -40.28
CA ILE A 280 38.67 -8.75 -38.80
C ILE A 280 37.85 -7.54 -38.34
N ASN A 281 38.04 -6.37 -38.96
CA ASN A 281 37.31 -5.16 -38.58
C ASN A 281 35.80 -5.31 -38.84
N GLU A 282 35.39 -5.93 -39.95
CA GLU A 282 33.99 -6.20 -40.26
C GLU A 282 33.34 -7.11 -39.21
N LEU A 283 34.03 -8.18 -38.79
CA LEU A 283 33.56 -9.07 -37.73
C LEU A 283 33.50 -8.37 -36.36
N GLN A 284 34.49 -7.52 -36.04
CA GLN A 284 34.47 -6.72 -34.80
C GLN A 284 33.28 -5.75 -34.76
N ASP A 285 32.99 -5.09 -35.88
CA ASP A 285 31.85 -4.19 -36.01
C ASP A 285 30.52 -4.95 -35.92
N GLU A 286 30.42 -6.15 -36.50
CA GLU A 286 29.24 -7.00 -36.39
C GLU A 286 28.98 -7.46 -34.94
N ILE A 287 30.01 -7.98 -34.26
CA ILE A 287 29.94 -8.36 -32.84
C ILE A 287 29.56 -7.14 -31.99
N GLY A 288 30.18 -5.99 -32.26
CA GLY A 288 29.90 -4.73 -31.59
C GLY A 288 28.44 -4.29 -31.76
N ARG A 289 27.91 -4.37 -32.98
CA ARG A 289 26.52 -4.03 -33.32
C ARG A 289 25.54 -4.96 -32.64
N VAL A 290 25.71 -6.27 -32.76
CA VAL A 290 24.83 -7.27 -32.12
C VAL A 290 24.84 -7.11 -30.60
N GLY A 291 26.03 -6.94 -30.01
CA GLY A 291 26.18 -6.68 -28.59
C GLY A 291 25.56 -5.35 -28.15
N GLN A 292 25.53 -4.34 -29.01
CA GLN A 292 24.87 -3.06 -28.72
C GLN A 292 23.34 -3.17 -28.81
N GLU A 293 22.81 -3.84 -29.83
CA GLU A 293 21.37 -4.07 -30.00
C GLU A 293 20.77 -4.83 -28.80
N HIS A 294 21.43 -5.90 -28.36
CA HIS A 294 21.03 -6.64 -27.17
C HIS A 294 21.09 -5.77 -25.92
N ARG A 295 22.17 -4.99 -25.71
CA ARG A 295 22.30 -4.05 -24.58
C ARG A 295 21.20 -2.99 -24.56
N ASP A 296 20.81 -2.45 -25.71
CA ASP A 296 19.73 -1.47 -25.81
C ASP A 296 18.36 -2.09 -25.48
N GLN A 297 18.11 -3.33 -25.94
CA GLN A 297 16.91 -4.08 -25.55
C GLN A 297 16.85 -4.35 -24.04
N VAL A 298 17.99 -4.70 -23.42
CA VAL A 298 18.13 -4.87 -21.96
C VAL A 298 17.80 -3.58 -21.25
N GLY A 299 18.41 -2.46 -21.67
CA GLY A 299 18.23 -1.15 -21.05
C GLY A 299 16.76 -0.75 -20.99
N GLY A 300 16.02 -1.02 -22.07
CA GLY A 300 14.57 -0.81 -22.11
C GLY A 300 13.79 -1.72 -21.15
N ARG A 301 14.14 -3.01 -21.08
CA ARG A 301 13.46 -4.01 -20.21
C ARG A 301 13.74 -3.75 -18.73
N LEU A 302 15.00 -3.49 -18.36
CA LEU A 302 15.43 -3.11 -17.01
C LEU A 302 14.78 -1.79 -16.58
N SER A 303 14.72 -0.79 -17.45
CA SER A 303 14.06 0.49 -17.15
C SER A 303 12.59 0.30 -16.78
N ARG A 304 11.85 -0.52 -17.54
CA ARG A 304 10.45 -0.85 -17.24
C ARG A 304 10.31 -1.59 -15.92
N LEU A 305 11.18 -2.57 -15.64
CA LEU A 305 11.18 -3.34 -14.41
C LEU A 305 11.44 -2.44 -13.18
N ARG A 306 12.48 -1.61 -13.25
CA ARG A 306 12.81 -0.61 -12.21
C ARG A 306 11.66 0.35 -11.98
N GLN A 307 11.03 0.84 -13.05
CA GLN A 307 9.87 1.73 -12.94
C GLN A 307 8.70 1.03 -12.21
N GLN A 308 8.40 -0.23 -12.53
CA GLN A 308 7.35 -0.99 -11.84
C GLN A 308 7.67 -1.22 -10.36
N ALA A 309 8.91 -1.60 -10.04
CA ALA A 309 9.35 -1.79 -8.66
C ALA A 309 9.30 -0.49 -7.85
N GLN A 310 9.72 0.62 -8.47
CA GLN A 310 9.62 1.96 -7.87
C GLN A 310 8.16 2.34 -7.59
N MET A 311 7.25 2.09 -8.53
CA MET A 311 5.82 2.32 -8.30
C MET A 311 5.28 1.47 -7.14
N HIS A 312 5.69 0.21 -7.01
CA HIS A 312 5.27 -0.65 -5.91
C HIS A 312 5.80 -0.18 -4.56
N ARG A 313 7.06 0.27 -4.52
CA ARG A 313 7.68 0.89 -3.35
C ARG A 313 6.92 2.15 -2.93
N GLU A 314 6.67 3.07 -3.86
CA GLU A 314 5.92 4.30 -3.58
C GLU A 314 4.50 4.02 -3.08
N GLN A 315 3.81 3.02 -3.64
CA GLN A 315 2.50 2.58 -3.15
C GLN A 315 2.55 2.12 -1.69
N LEU A 316 3.60 1.40 -1.31
CA LEU A 316 3.77 0.88 0.04
C LEU A 316 4.14 1.98 1.05
N GLU A 317 5.01 2.91 0.65
CA GLU A 317 5.41 4.07 1.45
C GLU A 317 4.25 5.07 1.63
N ALA A 318 3.39 5.22 0.61
CA ALA A 318 2.22 6.08 0.65
C ALA A 318 1.14 5.59 1.63
N LEU A 319 1.17 4.32 2.07
CA LEU A 319 0.22 3.79 3.04
C LEU A 319 0.40 4.45 4.40
N HIS A 320 -0.63 5.19 4.84
CA HIS A 320 -0.67 5.81 6.15
C HIS A 320 -2.05 5.68 6.80
N GLN A 321 -2.10 5.75 8.14
CA GLN A 321 -3.36 5.77 8.88
C GLN A 321 -4.25 6.94 8.41
N MET A 322 -5.57 6.75 8.42
CA MET A 322 -6.57 7.73 7.93
C MET A 322 -6.58 7.94 6.41
N GLN A 323 -5.84 7.15 5.63
CA GLN A 323 -5.99 7.12 4.18
C GLN A 323 -7.33 6.45 3.80
N PHE A 324 -8.02 7.03 2.81
CA PHE A 324 -9.29 6.52 2.30
C PHE A 324 -9.05 5.73 1.03
N LEU A 325 -9.63 4.53 0.96
CA LEU A 325 -9.48 3.64 -0.20
C LEU A 325 -10.85 3.33 -0.79
N ASN A 326 -10.94 3.33 -2.12
CA ASN A 326 -12.10 2.78 -2.82
C ASN A 326 -12.06 1.24 -2.83
N GLU A 327 -13.11 0.58 -3.31
CA GLU A 327 -13.21 -0.89 -3.29
C GLU A 327 -12.14 -1.57 -4.15
N ASN A 328 -11.80 -0.99 -5.31
CA ASN A 328 -10.79 -1.55 -6.21
C ASN A 328 -9.38 -1.38 -5.62
N GLU A 329 -9.04 -0.16 -5.18
CA GLU A 329 -7.78 0.15 -4.50
C GLU A 329 -7.57 -0.74 -3.27
N TYR A 330 -8.60 -0.93 -2.45
CA TYR A 330 -8.52 -1.80 -1.29
C TYR A 330 -8.25 -3.26 -1.69
N ARG A 331 -8.92 -3.78 -2.72
CA ARG A 331 -8.69 -5.16 -3.19
C ARG A 331 -7.29 -5.35 -3.73
N ASP A 332 -6.81 -4.41 -4.55
CA ASP A 332 -5.47 -4.45 -5.14
C ASP A 332 -4.40 -4.39 -4.06
N LEU A 333 -4.51 -3.44 -3.13
CA LEU A 333 -3.58 -3.29 -2.01
C LEU A 333 -3.66 -4.46 -1.04
N LYS A 334 -4.86 -5.02 -0.78
CA LYS A 334 -5.01 -6.18 0.10
C LYS A 334 -4.40 -7.45 -0.50
N SER A 335 -4.53 -7.63 -1.82
CA SER A 335 -3.92 -8.75 -2.54
C SER A 335 -2.39 -8.72 -2.44
N LYS A 336 -1.79 -7.53 -2.56
CA LYS A 336 -0.33 -7.35 -2.55
C LYS A 336 0.25 -7.23 -1.13
N TYR A 337 -0.41 -6.47 -0.26
CA TYR A 337 0.13 -5.97 1.01
C TYR A 337 -0.80 -6.21 2.20
N GLY A 338 -1.64 -7.24 2.16
CA GLY A 338 -2.64 -7.51 3.20
C GLY A 338 -2.09 -7.68 4.63
N ASN A 339 -0.81 -8.00 4.77
CA ASN A 339 -0.13 -8.12 6.07
C ASN A 339 0.41 -6.79 6.61
N VAL A 340 0.54 -5.76 5.75
CA VAL A 340 1.19 -4.48 6.08
C VAL A 340 0.20 -3.48 6.68
N PHE A 341 -1.07 -3.53 6.27
CA PHE A 341 -2.08 -2.59 6.72
C PHE A 341 -3.40 -3.27 7.02
N ARG A 342 -4.18 -2.65 7.91
CA ARG A 342 -5.57 -2.99 8.17
C ARG A 342 -6.43 -1.81 7.74
N ALA A 343 -7.46 -2.10 6.95
CA ALA A 343 -8.47 -1.11 6.58
C ALA A 343 -9.87 -1.68 6.76
N ASN A 344 -10.73 -0.88 7.38
CA ASN A 344 -12.08 -1.25 7.78
C ASN A 344 -13.07 -0.18 7.27
N MET A 345 -14.37 -0.51 7.33
CA MET A 345 -15.48 0.39 7.01
C MET A 345 -16.37 0.62 8.24
N GLY A 346 -17.27 1.59 8.12
CA GLY A 346 -18.31 1.83 9.11
C GLY A 346 -17.80 2.53 10.37
N ALA A 347 -18.64 2.58 11.39
CA ALA A 347 -18.27 3.14 12.69
C ALA A 347 -17.24 2.28 13.44
N GLU A 348 -17.14 0.99 13.12
CA GLU A 348 -16.12 0.09 13.69
C GLU A 348 -14.70 0.57 13.40
N ALA A 349 -14.43 1.00 12.16
CA ALA A 349 -13.12 1.54 11.78
C ALA A 349 -12.76 2.80 12.61
N PHE A 350 -13.72 3.72 12.78
CA PHE A 350 -13.51 4.90 13.61
C PHE A 350 -13.39 4.57 15.09
N TYR A 351 -14.08 3.53 15.58
CA TYR A 351 -13.96 3.08 16.97
C TYR A 351 -12.53 2.62 17.28
N GLU A 352 -11.91 1.84 16.40
CA GLU A 352 -10.50 1.42 16.55
C GLU A 352 -9.54 2.61 16.57
N ILE A 353 -9.74 3.57 15.65
CA ILE A 353 -8.90 4.77 15.53
C ILE A 353 -9.05 5.66 16.78
N LEU A 354 -10.28 5.88 17.25
CA LEU A 354 -10.54 6.71 18.43
C LEU A 354 -10.00 6.05 19.71
N LYS A 355 -10.10 4.73 19.82
CA LYS A 355 -9.61 3.98 20.99
C LYS A 355 -8.09 4.03 21.12
N SER A 356 -7.37 4.09 20.00
CA SER A 356 -5.90 4.19 19.96
C SER A 356 -5.37 5.64 20.00
N MET A 357 -6.26 6.63 20.06
CA MET A 357 -5.88 8.04 20.01
C MET A 357 -5.38 8.55 21.36
N ASP A 358 -4.14 9.05 21.39
CA ASP A 358 -3.57 9.78 22.52
C ASP A 358 -3.94 11.28 22.43
N LEU A 359 -4.86 11.71 23.30
CA LEU A 359 -5.31 13.10 23.38
C LEU A 359 -4.23 14.07 23.88
N ASP A 360 -3.32 13.62 24.74
CA ASP A 360 -2.26 14.46 25.30
C ASP A 360 -1.19 14.75 24.26
N LYS A 361 -0.77 13.74 23.50
CA LYS A 361 0.10 13.92 22.34
C LYS A 361 -0.56 14.82 21.30
N LEU A 362 -1.82 14.53 20.94
CA LEU A 362 -2.54 15.31 19.94
C LEU A 362 -2.70 16.79 20.35
N SER A 363 -2.99 17.08 21.62
CA SER A 363 -3.05 18.46 22.11
C SER A 363 -1.72 19.19 21.95
N ARG A 364 -0.59 18.55 22.33
CA ARG A 364 0.75 19.12 22.16
C ARG A 364 1.10 19.40 20.70
N ASP A 365 0.77 18.47 19.81
CA ASP A 365 1.01 18.62 18.37
C ASP A 365 0.19 19.78 17.78
N LEU A 366 -1.09 19.90 18.15
CA LEU A 366 -1.97 20.99 17.71
C LEU A 366 -1.53 22.35 18.27
N TRP A 367 -1.07 22.41 19.52
CA TRP A 367 -0.49 23.63 20.08
C TRP A 367 0.76 24.08 19.32
N ARG A 368 1.64 23.14 18.92
CA ARG A 368 2.77 23.43 18.05
C ARG A 368 2.29 23.95 16.70
N GLU A 369 1.37 23.24 16.04
CA GLU A 369 0.83 23.62 14.73
C GLU A 369 0.21 25.03 14.74
N VAL A 370 -0.56 25.39 15.76
CA VAL A 370 -1.17 26.72 15.90
C VAL A 370 -0.12 27.83 16.01
N ARG A 371 1.03 27.57 16.64
CA ARG A 371 2.10 28.56 16.85
C ARG A 371 3.06 28.66 15.66
N THR A 372 3.36 27.56 14.99
CA THR A 372 4.37 27.51 13.92
C THR A 372 3.81 27.83 12.54
N THR A 373 2.52 27.53 12.33
CA THR A 373 1.91 27.63 11.00
C THR A 373 1.75 29.08 10.54
N ARG A 374 2.31 29.42 9.38
CA ARG A 374 2.16 30.74 8.74
C ARG A 374 0.79 30.96 8.10
N SER A 375 0.06 29.89 7.77
CA SER A 375 -1.26 29.95 7.13
C SER A 375 -2.39 30.21 8.13
N LYS A 376 -3.08 31.35 7.97
CA LYS A 376 -4.24 31.74 8.80
C LYS A 376 -5.36 30.69 8.78
N GLN A 377 -5.60 30.04 7.64
CA GLN A 377 -6.66 29.04 7.49
C GLN A 377 -6.32 27.73 8.22
N ALA A 378 -5.07 27.28 8.12
CA ALA A 378 -4.59 26.10 8.83
C ALA A 378 -4.59 26.34 10.35
N ALA A 379 -4.11 27.49 10.81
CA ALA A 379 -4.19 27.89 12.22
C ALA A 379 -5.64 27.87 12.74
N LYS A 380 -6.60 28.45 11.99
CA LYS A 380 -8.03 28.44 12.37
C LYS A 380 -8.61 27.02 12.47
N ARG A 381 -8.20 26.10 11.60
CA ARG A 381 -8.62 24.68 11.65
C ARG A 381 -8.02 23.98 12.86
N ALA A 382 -6.72 24.14 13.08
CA ALA A 382 -6.01 23.58 14.22
C ALA A 382 -6.58 24.09 15.56
N THR A 383 -6.91 25.39 15.67
CA THR A 383 -7.56 25.95 16.87
C THR A 383 -8.92 25.32 17.14
N LYS A 384 -9.77 25.17 16.13
CA LYS A 384 -11.09 24.51 16.30
C LYS A 384 -10.97 23.06 16.72
N ARG A 385 -9.98 22.34 16.16
CA ARG A 385 -9.70 20.95 16.53
C ARG A 385 -9.16 20.85 17.96
N LEU A 386 -8.24 21.73 18.33
CA LEU A 386 -7.67 21.82 19.68
C LEU A 386 -8.76 22.10 20.73
N GLN A 387 -9.75 22.95 20.43
CA GLN A 387 -10.88 23.20 21.32
C GLN A 387 -11.65 21.91 21.67
N VAL A 388 -11.87 21.02 20.69
CA VAL A 388 -12.55 19.74 20.91
C VAL A 388 -11.68 18.78 21.74
N VAL A 389 -10.38 18.69 21.41
CA VAL A 389 -9.42 17.84 22.15
C VAL A 389 -9.31 18.29 23.62
N GLU A 390 -9.16 19.59 23.86
CA GLU A 390 -9.11 20.14 25.22
C GLU A 390 -10.41 19.96 25.98
N ALA A 391 -11.57 20.07 25.32
CA ALA A 391 -12.85 19.79 25.95
C ALA A 391 -12.95 18.33 26.43
N LEU A 392 -12.50 17.37 25.61
CA LEU A 392 -12.47 15.94 25.98
C LEU A 392 -11.50 15.67 27.14
N ARG A 393 -10.28 16.23 27.08
CA ARG A 393 -9.28 16.11 28.16
C ARG A 393 -9.79 16.67 29.48
N LYS A 394 -10.32 17.89 29.49
CA LYS A 394 -10.82 18.55 30.72
C LYS A 394 -12.03 17.86 31.34
N SER A 395 -12.86 17.23 30.50
CA SER A 395 -14.07 16.53 30.96
C SER A 395 -13.85 15.04 31.27
N ASN A 396 -12.62 14.54 31.08
CA ASN A 396 -12.27 13.12 31.18
C ASN A 396 -13.17 12.21 30.33
N ASN A 397 -13.67 12.73 29.21
CA ASN A 397 -14.49 11.99 28.28
C ASN A 397 -13.59 11.31 27.25
N ARG A 398 -13.82 10.02 27.01
CA ARG A 398 -13.07 9.29 25.98
C ARG A 398 -13.72 9.48 24.60
N PRO A 399 -12.95 9.68 23.52
CA PRO A 399 -13.51 9.97 22.20
C PRO A 399 -14.38 8.85 21.64
N GLU A 400 -14.05 7.59 21.92
CA GLU A 400 -14.78 6.43 21.42
C GLU A 400 -16.21 6.32 21.99
N TRP A 401 -16.56 7.05 23.05
CA TRP A 401 -17.93 7.12 23.57
C TRP A 401 -18.90 7.84 22.63
N MET A 402 -18.40 8.51 21.58
CA MET A 402 -19.22 9.01 20.47
C MET A 402 -19.74 7.89 19.55
N ILE A 403 -19.24 6.67 19.73
CA ILE A 403 -19.66 5.46 19.01
C ILE A 403 -20.31 4.51 20.02
N LEU A 404 -21.56 4.17 19.74
CA LEU A 404 -22.40 3.34 20.59
C LEU A 404 -22.16 1.87 20.26
N THR A 405 -21.74 1.10 21.27
CA THR A 405 -21.83 -0.37 21.28
C THR A 405 -23.09 -0.84 22.00
N THR A 406 -23.56 -0.03 22.94
CA THR A 406 -24.76 -0.28 23.75
C THR A 406 -25.69 0.90 23.61
N LEU A 407 -26.95 0.64 23.25
CA LEU A 407 -27.97 1.67 23.01
C LEU A 407 -29.00 1.67 24.15
N PRO A 408 -29.24 2.80 24.85
CA PRO A 408 -30.26 2.87 25.88
C PRO A 408 -31.68 2.84 25.30
N VAL A 409 -32.59 2.20 26.03
CA VAL A 409 -34.01 2.12 25.73
C VAL A 409 -34.79 2.91 26.79
N ILE A 410 -35.52 3.94 26.36
CA ILE A 410 -36.26 4.79 27.29
C ILE A 410 -37.37 4.00 28.01
N PRO A 411 -37.74 4.40 29.25
CA PRO A 411 -38.82 3.77 30.01
C PRO A 411 -40.15 3.74 29.24
N PRO A 412 -40.91 2.63 29.28
CA PRO A 412 -42.11 2.44 28.45
C PRO A 412 -43.22 3.47 28.69
N ASP A 413 -43.33 4.03 29.90
CA ASP A 413 -44.37 5.03 30.20
C ASP A 413 -44.09 6.39 29.54
N LEU A 414 -42.83 6.65 29.14
CA LEU A 414 -42.47 7.80 28.30
C LEU A 414 -42.71 7.54 26.80
N ARG A 415 -43.04 6.30 26.43
CA ARG A 415 -43.38 5.86 25.06
C ARG A 415 -44.62 4.95 25.06
N PRO A 416 -45.78 5.46 25.54
CA PRO A 416 -46.92 4.61 25.85
C PRO A 416 -47.54 3.95 24.61
N MET A 417 -48.21 2.83 24.88
CA MET A 417 -49.10 2.15 23.95
C MET A 417 -50.47 2.04 24.61
N VAL A 418 -51.45 2.77 24.07
CA VAL A 418 -52.78 2.92 24.66
C VAL A 418 -53.81 2.25 23.77
N GLN A 419 -54.71 1.50 24.38
CA GLN A 419 -55.85 0.93 23.67
C GLN A 419 -56.93 2.02 23.48
N LEU A 420 -57.39 2.16 22.25
CA LEU A 420 -58.50 3.02 21.87
C LEU A 420 -59.81 2.22 21.85
N ASP A 421 -60.93 2.94 21.86
CA ASP A 421 -62.25 2.36 21.63
C ASP A 421 -62.28 1.61 20.28
N GLY A 422 -62.86 0.41 20.28
CA GLY A 422 -62.87 -0.48 19.11
C GLY A 422 -61.62 -1.36 18.96
N GLY A 423 -60.82 -1.55 20.03
CA GLY A 423 -59.72 -2.53 20.06
C GLY A 423 -58.48 -2.15 19.25
N ARG A 424 -58.41 -0.90 18.77
CA ARG A 424 -57.22 -0.35 18.10
C ARG A 424 -56.19 0.08 19.15
N PHE A 425 -54.93 0.17 18.74
CA PHE A 425 -53.86 0.68 19.59
C PHE A 425 -53.26 1.96 19.01
N ALA A 426 -53.10 2.97 19.85
CA ALA A 426 -52.25 4.12 19.60
C ALA A 426 -50.87 3.84 20.21
N THR A 427 -49.82 3.99 19.42
CA THR A 427 -48.43 3.71 19.83
C THR A 427 -47.58 4.94 19.61
N SER A 428 -46.68 5.23 20.56
CA SER A 428 -45.60 6.21 20.31
C SER A 428 -44.72 5.79 19.13
N ASP A 429 -44.35 6.76 18.29
CA ASP A 429 -43.46 6.59 17.12
C ASP A 429 -42.10 5.97 17.51
N LEU A 430 -41.63 6.23 18.74
CA LEU A 430 -40.39 5.66 19.27
C LEU A 430 -40.41 4.12 19.30
N ASN A 431 -41.57 3.51 19.58
CA ASN A 431 -41.66 2.06 19.61
C ASN A 431 -41.39 1.45 18.23
N ASP A 432 -41.83 2.11 17.16
CA ASP A 432 -41.55 1.69 15.79
C ASP A 432 -40.07 1.88 15.42
N LEU A 433 -39.44 2.95 15.89
CA LEU A 433 -38.01 3.21 15.69
C LEU A 433 -37.15 2.18 16.43
N TYR A 434 -37.43 1.92 17.71
CA TYR A 434 -36.76 0.85 18.47
C TYR A 434 -36.96 -0.52 17.85
N ARG A 435 -38.18 -0.85 17.39
CA ARG A 435 -38.46 -2.09 16.66
C ARG A 435 -37.58 -2.24 15.43
N ARG A 436 -37.35 -1.17 14.66
CA ARG A 436 -36.47 -1.21 13.49
C ARG A 436 -35.04 -1.54 13.91
N VAL A 437 -34.51 -0.87 14.93
CA VAL A 437 -33.16 -1.14 15.45
C VAL A 437 -33.02 -2.59 15.90
N ILE A 438 -33.94 -3.09 16.73
CA ILE A 438 -33.89 -4.48 17.24
C ILE A 438 -33.96 -5.49 16.09
N ASN A 439 -34.86 -5.29 15.12
CA ASN A 439 -34.97 -6.20 13.98
C ASN A 439 -33.69 -6.25 13.14
N ARG A 440 -33.06 -5.08 12.89
CA ARG A 440 -31.80 -5.00 12.14
C ARG A 440 -30.65 -5.62 12.93
N ASN A 441 -30.59 -5.34 14.23
CA ASN A 441 -29.57 -5.89 15.11
C ASN A 441 -29.64 -7.42 15.18
N ASN A 442 -30.84 -7.97 15.39
CA ASN A 442 -31.05 -9.42 15.46
C ASN A 442 -30.78 -10.10 14.11
N ARG A 443 -31.15 -9.47 13.00
CA ARG A 443 -30.80 -9.95 11.66
C ARG A 443 -29.30 -9.96 11.46
N LEU A 444 -28.59 -8.91 11.88
CA LEU A 444 -27.13 -8.84 11.81
C LEU A 444 -26.47 -9.94 12.67
N LYS A 445 -26.92 -10.15 13.92
CA LYS A 445 -26.43 -11.25 14.78
C LYS A 445 -26.54 -12.60 14.06
N ARG A 446 -27.71 -12.91 13.50
CA ARG A 446 -27.93 -14.15 12.73
C ARG A 446 -27.06 -14.26 11.48
N LEU A 447 -26.85 -13.17 10.74
CA LEU A 447 -26.00 -13.18 9.55
C LEU A 447 -24.52 -13.45 9.90
N LEU A 448 -24.05 -12.93 11.03
CA LEU A 448 -22.70 -13.19 11.54
C LEU A 448 -22.55 -14.64 11.99
N GLU A 449 -23.54 -15.20 12.70
CA GLU A 449 -23.55 -16.61 13.11
C GLU A 449 -23.53 -17.58 11.92
N LEU A 450 -24.23 -17.23 10.83
CA LEU A 450 -24.29 -18.04 9.62
C LEU A 450 -23.08 -17.86 8.69
N GLY A 451 -22.14 -16.97 9.01
CA GLY A 451 -21.00 -16.67 8.13
C GLY A 451 -21.41 -16.09 6.78
N ALA A 452 -22.44 -15.23 6.76
CA ALA A 452 -22.93 -14.64 5.52
C ALA A 452 -21.86 -13.80 4.80
N PRO A 453 -21.89 -13.72 3.45
CA PRO A 453 -20.93 -12.92 2.68
C PRO A 453 -20.83 -11.46 3.14
N ASP A 454 -19.61 -10.92 3.09
CA ASP A 454 -19.26 -9.55 3.50
C ASP A 454 -20.21 -8.47 2.96
N VAL A 455 -20.63 -8.58 1.69
CA VAL A 455 -21.51 -7.60 1.06
C VAL A 455 -22.86 -7.51 1.79
N ILE A 456 -23.41 -8.65 2.20
CA ILE A 456 -24.69 -8.73 2.93
C ILE A 456 -24.51 -8.17 4.35
N VAL A 457 -23.42 -8.55 5.02
CA VAL A 457 -23.11 -8.06 6.37
C VAL A 457 -22.91 -6.54 6.37
N ARG A 458 -22.17 -5.98 5.40
CA ARG A 458 -21.97 -4.53 5.25
C ARG A 458 -23.28 -3.79 5.03
N ASN A 459 -24.16 -4.33 4.18
CA ASN A 459 -25.46 -3.73 3.96
C ASN A 459 -26.31 -3.74 5.24
N GLU A 460 -26.31 -4.84 6.01
CA GLU A 460 -27.07 -4.89 7.26
C GLU A 460 -26.47 -3.97 8.35
N LYS A 461 -25.13 -3.87 8.45
CA LYS A 461 -24.45 -2.87 9.31
C LYS A 461 -24.84 -1.44 8.91
N ARG A 462 -24.88 -1.12 7.61
CA ARG A 462 -25.36 0.19 7.10
C ARG A 462 -26.81 0.46 7.51
N MET A 463 -27.69 -0.54 7.36
CA MET A 463 -29.11 -0.40 7.75
C MET A 463 -29.29 -0.27 9.26
N LEU A 464 -28.44 -0.90 10.07
CA LEU A 464 -28.42 -0.72 11.52
C LEU A 464 -28.01 0.71 11.90
N GLN A 465 -26.96 1.26 11.28
CA GLN A 465 -26.55 2.65 11.45
C GLN A 465 -27.71 3.61 11.12
N GLU A 466 -28.37 3.41 9.97
CA GLU A 466 -29.53 4.22 9.56
C GLU A 466 -30.71 4.09 10.53
N ALA A 467 -30.97 2.90 11.09
CA ALA A 467 -32.04 2.70 12.05
C ALA A 467 -31.78 3.45 13.38
N VAL A 468 -30.53 3.44 13.87
CA VAL A 468 -30.14 4.19 15.07
C VAL A 468 -30.13 5.69 14.81
N ASP A 469 -29.68 6.11 13.62
CA ASP A 469 -29.76 7.50 13.19
C ASP A 469 -31.21 8.01 13.25
N SER A 470 -32.16 7.27 12.66
CA SER A 470 -33.59 7.65 12.70
C SER A 470 -34.18 7.64 14.12
N LEU A 471 -33.71 6.76 15.00
CA LEU A 471 -34.14 6.74 16.40
C LEU A 471 -33.71 8.01 17.13
N ILE A 472 -32.46 8.44 16.94
CA ILE A 472 -31.88 9.59 17.63
C ILE A 472 -32.34 10.90 16.98
N ASP A 473 -32.17 11.06 15.68
CA ASP A 473 -32.58 12.24 14.91
C ASP A 473 -33.03 11.87 13.48
N ASN A 474 -34.34 11.76 13.29
CA ASN A 474 -34.94 11.35 12.02
C ASN A 474 -34.93 12.45 10.93
N SER A 475 -34.56 13.69 11.28
CA SER A 475 -34.64 14.83 10.37
C SER A 475 -33.51 14.88 9.33
N GLN A 476 -32.39 14.18 9.58
CA GLN A 476 -31.12 14.46 8.91
C GLN A 476 -30.79 13.53 7.71
N ARG A 477 -31.22 12.26 7.70
CA ARG A 477 -30.95 11.31 6.59
C ARG A 477 -31.95 10.17 6.57
N GLY A 478 -32.41 9.79 5.37
CA GLY A 478 -33.16 8.55 5.16
C GLY A 478 -34.41 8.48 6.03
N LYS A 479 -35.28 9.47 5.89
CA LYS A 479 -36.44 9.70 6.76
C LYS A 479 -37.23 8.41 6.98
N ALA A 480 -37.30 7.98 8.23
CA ALA A 480 -38.16 6.88 8.65
C ALA A 480 -39.62 7.35 8.58
N LEU A 481 -40.34 6.82 7.59
CA LEU A 481 -41.77 7.07 7.41
C LEU A 481 -42.61 6.07 8.20
N SER A 482 -43.78 6.50 8.65
CA SER A 482 -44.77 5.64 9.28
C SER A 482 -45.28 4.57 8.30
N ARG A 483 -45.71 3.42 8.83
CA ARG A 483 -46.31 2.34 8.01
C ARG A 483 -47.73 2.65 7.55
N ARG A 484 -48.47 3.45 8.33
CA ARG A 484 -49.90 3.75 8.12
C ARG A 484 -50.15 5.13 7.51
N GLY A 485 -49.13 5.69 6.83
CA GLY A 485 -49.19 6.99 6.16
C GLY A 485 -47.78 7.52 5.87
N ARG A 486 -47.64 8.45 4.92
CA ARG A 486 -46.34 9.06 4.56
C ARG A 486 -45.84 10.10 5.59
N ARG A 487 -46.28 10.01 6.84
CA ARG A 487 -45.84 10.90 7.93
C ARG A 487 -44.47 10.47 8.45
N GLU A 488 -43.61 11.44 8.73
CA GLU A 488 -42.31 11.22 9.39
C GLU A 488 -42.52 10.83 10.86
N LEU A 489 -41.81 9.80 11.31
CA LEU A 489 -41.81 9.37 12.71
C LEU A 489 -41.04 10.39 13.57
N LYS A 490 -41.58 10.73 14.74
CA LYS A 490 -40.89 11.59 15.71
C LYS A 490 -39.76 10.84 16.41
N SER A 491 -38.55 11.39 16.36
CA SER A 491 -37.34 10.84 16.99
C SER A 491 -37.15 11.33 18.44
N LEU A 492 -36.14 10.81 19.14
CA LEU A 492 -35.77 11.28 20.48
C LEU A 492 -35.39 12.77 20.48
N SER A 493 -34.67 13.22 19.45
CA SER A 493 -34.32 14.64 19.31
C SER A 493 -35.56 15.51 19.12
N ASP A 494 -36.57 15.03 18.39
CA ASP A 494 -37.80 15.79 18.14
C ASP A 494 -38.69 15.92 19.39
N MET A 495 -38.48 15.08 20.40
CA MET A 495 -39.13 15.25 21.70
C MET A 495 -38.47 16.34 22.55
N LEU A 496 -37.21 16.68 22.25
CA LEU A 496 -36.45 17.70 22.94
C LEU A 496 -36.48 19.05 22.20
N LYS A 497 -36.69 19.02 20.89
CA LYS A 497 -36.89 20.20 20.04
C LYS A 497 -38.34 20.66 20.20
N GLY A 498 -38.52 21.94 20.52
CA GLY A 498 -39.83 22.60 20.60
C GLY A 498 -40.42 22.88 19.24
#